data_AF-A0A6G0RIQ0-F1
#
_entry.id   AF-A0A6G0RIQ0-F1
#
_cell.length_a   1.000
_cell.length_b   1.000
_cell.length_c   1.000
_cell.angle_alpha   90.00
_cell.angle_beta   90.00
_cell.angle_gamma   90.00
#
_symmetry.space_group_name_H-M   'P 1'
#
loop_
_entity.id
_entity.type
_entity.pdbx_description
1 polymer ?
#
loop_
_entity_poly.entity_id
_entity_poly.type
_entity_poly.pdbx_seq_one_letter_code
_entity_poly.pdbx_strand_id
1 'polypeptide(L)'
;MSAASNSDLSDEDVESAQSWFVDNFLDGETQLFGGTNNALNSSLEVCDGLPSLVTRSSTVKPNGACPAIFTDVNASCTCLSGFGHSDDAWEFRIRVKGNGSSATSFPTTQAATDTLEIDAIQTLYVPDTLQKLSILGISKSPLSITFVPEYRNHAGNEFPIARTLDSTSKLSTIELANVDMFETVRSVSGFMPSTTTSVTMRNCNITSFGFEFTAGLNNLTQLDLSSNNMVAAYAGTGNQLFANRCFLTLCELEEYNLSYNKLTVFPATPLNVKTLRKFYIQGNNISSFDVNATTFGQIEDLEDFTADLASDSTVCTTGQWKTTHGARFCVADITAGTSSGTSPLIFVLFAGIVVVVLLAAAELVQIFQELLLLE
;
A
#
# COMPACT_ATOMS: atom_id res chain seq x y z
N MET A 1 -10.80 33.29 6.23
CA MET A 1 -10.44 32.60 7.49
C MET A 1 -9.43 33.48 8.21
N SER A 2 -9.70 33.80 9.47
CA SER A 2 -8.81 34.59 10.33
C SER A 2 -7.76 33.62 10.89
N ALA A 3 -6.47 33.89 10.67
CA ALA A 3 -5.41 33.17 11.35
C ALA A 3 -5.61 33.30 12.87
N ALA A 4 -5.53 32.19 13.60
CA ALA A 4 -5.57 32.20 15.06
C ALA A 4 -4.40 33.05 15.58
N SER A 5 -4.65 33.92 16.57
CA SER A 5 -3.62 34.76 17.17
C SER A 5 -2.75 33.94 18.12
N ASN A 6 -1.43 33.96 17.89
CA ASN A 6 -0.37 33.30 18.67
C ASN A 6 -0.26 33.75 20.15
N SER A 7 -1.29 34.33 20.77
CA SER A 7 -1.14 35.01 22.06
C SER A 7 -0.93 34.10 23.28
N ASP A 8 -1.09 32.78 23.11
CA ASP A 8 -1.17 31.82 24.23
C ASP A 8 -0.03 30.76 24.26
N LEU A 9 0.89 30.76 23.29
CA LEU A 9 2.02 29.82 23.25
C LEU A 9 3.29 30.42 23.87
N SER A 10 4.07 29.62 24.59
CA SER A 10 5.39 30.05 25.07
C SER A 10 6.42 30.07 23.94
N ASP A 11 7.50 30.85 24.08
CA ASP A 11 8.58 30.89 23.08
C ASP A 11 9.21 29.50 22.86
N GLU A 12 9.32 28.70 23.92
CA GLU A 12 9.82 27.32 23.85
C GLU A 12 8.91 26.39 23.03
N ASP A 13 7.59 26.55 23.17
CA ASP A 13 6.61 25.81 22.37
C ASP A 13 6.67 26.21 20.89
N VAL A 14 6.86 27.50 20.61
CA VAL A 14 7.01 28.02 19.24
C VAL A 14 8.26 27.45 18.58
N GLU A 15 9.41 27.52 19.24
CA GLU A 15 10.67 26.97 18.74
C GLU A 15 10.57 25.45 18.50
N SER A 16 9.97 24.72 19.43
CA SER A 16 9.77 23.27 19.33
C SER A 16 8.88 22.90 18.14
N ALA A 17 7.74 23.59 17.95
CA ALA A 17 6.84 23.34 16.84
C ALA A 17 7.47 23.71 15.48
N GLN A 18 8.21 24.81 15.41
CA GLN A 18 8.94 25.21 14.20
C GLN A 18 10.05 24.21 13.85
N SER A 19 10.81 23.75 14.84
CA SER A 19 11.84 22.72 14.63
C SER A 19 11.23 21.43 14.10
N TRP A 20 10.15 20.95 14.73
CA TRP A 20 9.42 19.77 14.25
C TRP A 20 8.93 19.95 12.81
N PHE A 21 8.39 21.13 12.47
CA PHE A 21 7.90 21.39 11.12
C PHE A 21 9.04 21.33 10.08
N VAL A 22 10.16 22.00 10.35
CA VAL A 22 11.32 22.03 9.46
C VAL A 22 11.91 20.63 9.22
N ASP A 23 11.88 19.79 10.25
CA ASP A 23 12.36 18.40 10.19
C ASP A 23 11.46 17.49 9.36
N ASN A 24 10.15 17.76 9.30
CA ASN A 24 9.19 16.91 8.61
C ASN A 24 8.87 17.35 7.19
N PHE A 25 8.90 18.66 6.91
CA PHE A 25 8.59 19.24 5.60
C PHE A 25 9.88 19.71 4.91
N LEU A 26 10.37 18.92 3.94
CA LEU A 26 11.60 19.25 3.22
C LEU A 26 11.41 20.48 2.33
N ASP A 27 12.49 21.22 2.10
CA ASP A 27 12.44 22.41 1.25
C ASP A 27 12.09 22.02 -0.20
N GLY A 28 11.09 22.68 -0.78
CA GLY A 28 10.58 22.41 -2.12
C GLY A 28 9.53 21.28 -2.20
N GLU A 29 9.34 20.50 -1.14
CA GLU A 29 8.40 19.37 -1.09
C GLU A 29 6.98 19.84 -0.78
N THR A 30 6.01 19.33 -1.53
CA THR A 30 4.58 19.49 -1.26
C THR A 30 4.02 18.17 -0.75
N GLN A 31 3.53 18.16 0.50
CA GLN A 31 2.97 16.96 1.13
C GLN A 31 1.44 17.06 1.23
N LEU A 32 0.77 15.93 0.99
CA LEU A 32 -0.60 15.74 1.48
C LEU A 32 -0.55 15.51 2.99
N PHE A 33 -1.20 16.40 3.72
CA PHE A 33 -1.27 16.42 5.18
C PHE A 33 -2.73 16.48 5.61
N GLY A 34 -3.09 15.86 6.72
CA GLY A 34 -4.46 15.93 7.23
C GLY A 34 -4.58 15.54 8.69
N GLY A 35 -5.51 16.21 9.38
CA GLY A 35 -5.86 15.97 10.76
C GLY A 35 -4.96 16.59 11.81
N THR A 36 -5.45 16.56 13.04
CA THR A 36 -4.73 16.98 14.24
C THR A 36 -3.78 15.85 14.64
N ASN A 37 -2.48 16.10 14.60
CA ASN A 37 -1.50 15.16 15.13
C ASN A 37 -1.24 15.46 16.62
N ASN A 38 -0.68 14.50 17.35
CA ASN A 38 -0.36 14.71 18.77
C ASN A 38 0.86 15.64 18.98
N ALA A 39 1.62 15.88 17.91
CA ALA A 39 2.79 16.76 17.92
C ALA A 39 2.40 18.25 18.00
N LEU A 40 1.19 18.59 17.56
CA LEU A 40 0.73 19.96 17.42
C LEU A 40 -0.35 20.28 18.45
N ASN A 41 -0.22 21.44 19.09
CA ASN A 41 -1.30 22.05 19.85
C ASN A 41 -2.51 22.27 18.91
N SER A 42 -3.74 22.10 19.40
CA SER A 42 -4.96 22.32 18.61
C SER A 42 -5.03 23.72 17.98
N SER A 43 -4.37 24.72 18.58
CA SER A 43 -4.26 26.08 18.06
C SER A 43 -3.35 26.19 16.82
N LEU A 44 -2.60 25.14 16.50
CA LEU A 44 -1.65 25.03 15.38
C LEU A 44 -2.17 24.12 14.27
N GLU A 45 -3.44 23.76 14.31
CA GLU A 45 -4.07 22.96 13.26
C GLU A 45 -4.02 23.68 11.91
N VAL A 46 -3.50 22.97 10.90
CA VAL A 46 -3.56 23.43 9.52
C VAL A 46 -4.96 23.14 8.99
N CYS A 47 -5.63 24.17 8.44
CA CYS A 47 -6.93 24.03 7.80
C CYS A 47 -8.01 23.43 8.72
N ASP A 48 -8.04 23.85 9.98
CA ASP A 48 -8.97 23.34 11.01
C ASP A 48 -8.90 21.80 11.16
N GLY A 49 -7.74 21.19 10.92
CA GLY A 49 -7.54 19.75 10.97
C GLY A 49 -8.12 18.99 9.78
N LEU A 50 -8.63 19.67 8.75
CA LEU A 50 -9.06 19.02 7.51
C LEU A 50 -7.87 18.80 6.55
N PRO A 51 -8.02 17.91 5.55
CA PRO A 51 -6.96 17.66 4.57
C PRO A 51 -6.47 18.93 3.88
N SER A 52 -5.15 19.00 3.67
CA SER A 52 -4.47 20.16 3.11
C SER A 52 -3.21 19.74 2.34
N LEU A 53 -2.76 20.62 1.46
CA LEU A 53 -1.41 20.53 0.88
C LEU A 53 -0.51 21.51 1.62
N VAL A 54 0.57 20.98 2.19
CA VAL A 54 1.57 21.78 2.91
C VAL A 54 2.85 21.78 2.10
N THR A 55 3.35 22.96 1.77
CA THR A 55 4.61 23.13 1.03
C THR A 55 5.56 24.02 1.80
N ARG A 56 6.79 23.57 2.04
CA ARG A 56 7.86 24.44 2.52
C ARG A 56 8.70 24.91 1.34
N SER A 57 8.99 26.21 1.26
CA SER A 57 9.80 26.73 0.15
C SER A 57 10.65 27.93 0.53
N SER A 58 11.97 27.80 0.38
CA SER A 58 12.95 28.87 0.53
C SER A 58 12.95 29.86 -0.63
N THR A 59 12.32 29.51 -1.76
CA THR A 59 12.35 30.30 -3.01
C THR A 59 11.01 30.93 -3.37
N VAL A 60 9.90 30.39 -2.87
CA VAL A 60 8.54 30.89 -3.11
C VAL A 60 7.99 31.45 -1.81
N LYS A 61 7.54 32.71 -1.83
CA LYS A 61 7.02 33.37 -0.63
C LYS A 61 5.80 32.61 -0.07
N PRO A 62 5.71 32.42 1.25
CA PRO A 62 4.54 31.89 1.93
C PRO A 62 3.23 32.55 1.53
N ASN A 63 2.17 31.74 1.36
CA ASN A 63 0.83 32.24 1.04
C ASN A 63 0.06 32.81 2.24
N GLY A 64 0.59 32.65 3.47
CA GLY A 64 0.00 33.15 4.71
C GLY A 64 -1.26 32.42 5.18
N ALA A 65 -1.57 31.24 4.63
CA ALA A 65 -2.72 30.45 5.03
C ALA A 65 -2.41 29.39 6.10
N CYS A 66 -1.13 29.11 6.37
CA CYS A 66 -0.74 28.31 7.53
C CYS A 66 -0.88 29.12 8.83
N PRO A 67 -0.92 28.47 10.00
CA PRO A 67 -0.59 29.12 11.27
C PRO A 67 0.65 30.01 11.15
N ALA A 68 0.64 31.16 11.83
CA ALA A 68 1.67 32.19 11.65
C ALA A 68 3.07 31.65 11.94
N ILE A 69 3.23 30.82 12.96
CA ILE A 69 4.53 30.22 13.30
C ILE A 69 5.12 29.35 12.17
N PHE A 70 4.28 28.69 11.37
CA PHE A 70 4.74 27.88 10.22
C PHE A 70 4.99 28.75 9.00
N THR A 71 4.17 29.80 8.82
CA THR A 71 4.42 30.84 7.81
C THR A 71 5.81 31.47 8.01
N ASP A 72 6.22 31.70 9.26
CA ASP A 72 7.54 32.25 9.62
C ASP A 72 8.71 31.32 9.25
N VAL A 73 8.47 30.00 9.14
CA VAL A 73 9.45 29.01 8.65
C VAL A 73 9.16 28.55 7.22
N ASN A 74 8.62 29.47 6.41
CA ASN A 74 8.41 29.34 4.97
C ASN A 74 7.34 28.33 4.52
N ALA A 75 6.33 28.07 5.35
CA ALA A 75 5.23 27.18 4.99
C ALA A 75 4.14 27.90 4.16
N SER A 76 3.59 27.21 3.16
CA SER A 76 2.35 27.55 2.48
C SER A 76 1.35 26.40 2.63
N CYS A 77 0.12 26.73 3.00
CA CYS A 77 -0.94 25.75 3.25
C CYS A 77 -2.07 25.98 2.25
N THR A 78 -2.49 24.91 1.58
CA THR A 78 -3.64 24.92 0.67
C THR A 78 -4.73 24.06 1.29
N CYS A 79 -5.80 24.66 1.79
CA CYS A 79 -6.89 23.90 2.39
C CYS A 79 -7.76 23.23 1.32
N LEU A 80 -8.03 21.94 1.48
CA LEU A 80 -8.88 21.21 0.54
C LEU A 80 -10.35 21.39 0.91
N SER A 81 -11.10 22.10 0.05
CA SER A 81 -12.53 22.31 0.25
C SER A 81 -13.32 21.10 -0.23
N GLY A 82 -14.33 20.70 0.54
CA GLY A 82 -15.19 19.55 0.22
C GLY A 82 -15.06 18.38 1.18
N PHE A 83 -14.13 18.46 2.14
CA PHE A 83 -14.05 17.54 3.28
C PHE A 83 -14.68 18.14 4.53
N GLY A 84 -15.19 17.29 5.41
CA GLY A 84 -15.73 17.61 6.72
C GLY A 84 -15.38 16.57 7.78
N HIS A 85 -15.50 16.96 9.05
CA HIS A 85 -15.19 16.10 10.20
C HIS A 85 -16.16 14.94 10.42
N SER A 86 -17.30 14.93 9.72
CA SER A 86 -18.31 13.88 9.79
C SER A 86 -18.36 13.00 8.54
N ASP A 87 -17.39 13.16 7.64
CA ASP A 87 -17.35 12.40 6.40
C ASP A 87 -17.06 10.93 6.67
N ASP A 88 -17.75 10.05 5.94
CA ASP A 88 -17.50 8.62 5.97
C ASP A 88 -16.52 8.16 4.87
N ALA A 89 -16.17 9.03 3.92
CA ALA A 89 -15.25 8.71 2.85
C ALA A 89 -14.38 9.90 2.43
N TRP A 90 -13.08 9.65 2.27
CA TRP A 90 -12.12 10.57 1.68
C TRP A 90 -11.53 9.95 0.40
N GLU A 91 -11.51 10.71 -0.69
CA GLU A 91 -10.88 10.35 -1.95
C GLU A 91 -9.90 11.47 -2.36
N PHE A 92 -8.65 11.09 -2.61
CA PHE A 92 -7.61 11.98 -3.10
C PHE A 92 -7.20 11.54 -4.50
N ARG A 93 -7.33 12.45 -5.47
CA ARG A 93 -6.80 12.26 -6.83
C ARG A 93 -5.46 12.96 -6.90
N ILE A 94 -4.39 12.20 -7.08
CA ILE A 94 -3.03 12.73 -6.95
C ILE A 94 -2.26 12.59 -8.26
N ARG A 95 -1.26 13.47 -8.45
CA ARG A 95 -0.21 13.34 -9.45
C ARG A 95 1.12 13.80 -8.85
N VAL A 96 2.21 13.28 -9.38
CA VAL A 96 3.55 13.74 -9.00
C VAL A 96 3.73 15.19 -9.46
N LYS A 97 4.22 16.04 -8.56
CA LYS A 97 4.62 17.41 -8.87
C LYS A 97 5.72 17.39 -9.95
N GLY A 98 5.54 18.17 -11.01
CA GLY A 98 6.48 18.15 -12.13
C GLY A 98 7.87 18.69 -11.74
N ASN A 99 8.94 17.99 -12.15
CA ASN A 99 10.30 18.54 -12.12
C ASN A 99 10.35 19.82 -12.95
N GLY A 100 10.53 20.96 -12.27
CA GLY A 100 10.49 22.29 -12.90
C GLY A 100 9.16 23.04 -12.73
N SER A 101 8.26 22.60 -11.84
CA SER A 101 7.15 23.43 -11.34
C SER A 101 7.72 24.74 -10.78
N SER A 102 7.80 25.74 -11.65
CA SER A 102 8.20 27.12 -11.35
C SER A 102 7.03 27.81 -10.68
N ALA A 103 6.50 27.19 -9.63
CA ALA A 103 5.38 27.74 -8.88
C ALA A 103 5.81 29.11 -8.36
N THR A 104 5.18 30.17 -8.84
CA THR A 104 5.44 31.53 -8.36
C THR A 104 4.62 31.86 -7.11
N SER A 105 3.63 31.02 -6.79
CA SER A 105 2.73 31.14 -5.66
C SER A 105 2.00 29.81 -5.41
N PHE A 106 1.59 29.58 -4.17
CA PHE A 106 0.71 28.47 -3.79
C PHE A 106 -0.71 29.01 -3.48
N PRO A 107 -1.77 28.36 -3.97
CA PRO A 107 -3.14 28.76 -3.64
C PRO A 107 -3.40 28.58 -2.13
N THR A 108 -4.36 29.31 -1.59
CA THR A 108 -4.78 29.12 -0.18
C THR A 108 -5.85 28.04 -0.04
N THR A 109 -6.56 27.73 -1.13
CA THR A 109 -7.63 26.73 -1.19
C THR A 109 -7.61 25.98 -2.52
N GLN A 110 -8.00 24.70 -2.51
CA GLN A 110 -8.19 23.87 -3.70
C GLN A 110 -9.38 22.93 -3.49
N ALA A 111 -10.10 22.53 -4.54
CA ALA A 111 -11.22 21.61 -4.36
C ALA A 111 -10.73 20.17 -4.16
N ALA A 112 -11.41 19.40 -3.30
CA ALA A 112 -11.11 17.99 -3.06
C ALA A 112 -11.22 17.13 -4.35
N THR A 113 -12.03 17.56 -5.31
CA THR A 113 -12.21 16.89 -6.61
C THR A 113 -11.08 17.16 -7.60
N ASP A 114 -10.26 18.18 -7.35
CA ASP A 114 -9.14 18.52 -8.22
C ASP A 114 -8.03 17.48 -8.10
N THR A 115 -7.19 17.39 -9.14
CA THR A 115 -5.98 16.57 -9.04
C THR A 115 -4.91 17.33 -8.26
N LEU A 116 -4.44 16.74 -7.17
CA LEU A 116 -3.46 17.30 -6.24
C LEU A 116 -2.05 17.00 -6.73
N GLU A 117 -1.23 18.04 -6.92
CA GLU A 117 0.19 17.88 -7.24
C GLU A 117 1.00 17.77 -5.95
N ILE A 118 1.54 16.58 -5.69
CA ILE A 118 2.25 16.27 -4.44
C ILE A 118 3.53 15.50 -4.71
N ASP A 119 4.43 15.54 -3.74
CA ASP A 119 5.69 14.79 -3.70
C ASP A 119 5.60 13.63 -2.69
N ALA A 120 4.91 13.86 -1.57
CA ALA A 120 4.79 12.91 -0.48
C ALA A 120 3.42 12.91 0.20
N ILE A 121 3.14 11.83 0.92
CA ILE A 121 1.95 11.65 1.76
C ILE A 121 2.43 11.28 3.15
N GLN A 122 2.07 12.10 4.13
CA GLN A 122 2.29 11.77 5.53
C GLN A 122 1.12 10.91 6.06
N THR A 123 1.34 10.19 7.16
CA THR A 123 0.26 9.59 7.97
C THR A 123 -0.90 10.58 8.13
N LEU A 124 -2.08 10.21 7.62
CA LEU A 124 -3.26 11.07 7.67
C LEU A 124 -4.01 10.85 8.99
N TYR A 125 -4.22 11.91 9.75
CA TYR A 125 -5.15 11.88 10.87
C TYR A 125 -6.57 12.05 10.33
N VAL A 126 -7.37 11.00 10.47
CA VAL A 126 -8.73 10.92 9.93
C VAL A 126 -9.77 11.02 11.04
N PRO A 127 -10.97 11.54 10.75
CA PRO A 127 -12.10 11.49 11.68
C PRO A 127 -12.46 10.05 12.07
N ASP A 128 -13.01 9.89 13.27
CA ASP A 128 -13.55 8.63 13.79
C ASP A 128 -14.75 8.11 12.96
N THR A 129 -15.43 9.01 12.25
CA THR A 129 -16.53 8.72 11.34
C THR A 129 -16.09 8.12 10.00
N LEU A 130 -14.81 8.28 9.62
CA LEU A 130 -14.31 7.86 8.32
C LEU A 130 -14.32 6.33 8.19
N GLN A 131 -14.94 5.82 7.14
CA GLN A 131 -15.02 4.39 6.83
C GLN A 131 -14.14 4.00 5.64
N LYS A 132 -13.96 4.91 4.67
CA LYS A 132 -13.20 4.67 3.45
C LYS A 132 -12.16 5.76 3.19
N LEU A 133 -10.92 5.35 2.92
CA LEU A 133 -9.85 6.22 2.44
C LEU A 133 -9.35 5.73 1.09
N SER A 134 -9.32 6.64 0.10
CA SER A 134 -8.90 6.33 -1.27
C SER A 134 -7.82 7.28 -1.76
N ILE A 135 -6.75 6.74 -2.34
CA ILE A 135 -5.67 7.50 -2.98
C ILE A 135 -5.49 6.98 -4.41
N LEU A 136 -5.81 7.83 -5.37
CA LEU A 136 -5.93 7.49 -6.78
C LEU A 136 -4.90 8.27 -7.59
N GLY A 137 -3.90 7.58 -8.13
CA GLY A 137 -2.90 8.17 -9.00
C GLY A 137 -3.43 8.46 -10.40
N ILE A 138 -3.25 9.69 -10.88
CA ILE A 138 -3.69 10.15 -12.21
C ILE A 138 -2.49 10.21 -13.16
N SER A 139 -2.20 9.08 -13.80
CA SER A 139 -1.09 8.90 -14.75
C SER A 139 -1.28 7.64 -15.59
N LYS A 140 -0.40 7.45 -16.60
CA LYS A 140 -0.37 6.23 -17.41
C LYS A 140 0.33 5.04 -16.72
N SER A 141 1.17 5.32 -15.74
CA SER A 141 1.97 4.35 -14.98
C SER A 141 1.92 4.68 -13.49
N PRO A 142 2.10 3.71 -12.59
CA PRO A 142 2.04 3.95 -11.15
C PRO A 142 2.90 5.14 -10.72
N LEU A 143 2.34 6.03 -9.90
CA LEU A 143 3.01 7.25 -9.47
C LEU A 143 4.05 6.96 -8.41
N SER A 144 5.30 7.41 -8.63
CA SER A 144 6.32 7.39 -7.59
C SER A 144 6.07 8.53 -6.60
N ILE A 145 5.40 8.20 -5.50
CA ILE A 145 5.09 9.11 -4.38
C ILE A 145 5.71 8.54 -3.11
N THR A 146 6.28 9.41 -2.29
CA THR A 146 6.91 8.98 -1.03
C THR A 146 5.87 8.95 0.09
N PHE A 147 5.79 7.84 0.82
CA PHE A 147 5.10 7.81 2.11
C PHE A 147 6.09 8.15 3.21
N VAL A 148 5.71 9.09 4.07
CA VAL A 148 6.61 9.62 5.11
C VAL A 148 5.98 9.44 6.49
N PRO A 149 6.77 9.11 7.51
CA PRO A 149 6.26 9.01 8.87
C PRO A 149 5.85 10.38 9.42
N GLU A 150 5.11 10.36 10.54
CA GLU A 150 4.79 11.58 11.31
C GLU A 150 6.06 12.31 11.80
N TYR A 151 7.12 11.55 12.05
CA TYR A 151 8.43 12.06 12.45
C TYR A 151 9.53 11.50 11.55
N ARG A 152 9.91 12.27 10.53
CA ARG A 152 10.90 11.88 9.51
C ARG A 152 12.29 11.53 10.07
N ASN A 153 12.66 12.14 11.19
CA ASN A 153 13.95 11.92 11.85
C ASN A 153 13.97 10.73 12.83
N HIS A 154 12.83 10.05 13.06
CA HIS A 154 12.79 8.89 13.94
C HIS A 154 13.13 7.61 13.16
N ALA A 155 14.04 6.81 13.72
CA ALA A 155 14.37 5.50 13.20
C ALA A 155 13.21 4.54 13.50
N GLY A 156 12.33 4.34 12.51
CA GLY A 156 11.20 3.42 12.61
C GLY A 156 10.64 3.11 11.23
N ASN A 157 10.05 1.92 11.11
CA ASN A 157 9.34 1.50 9.90
C ASN A 157 7.82 1.47 10.07
N GLU A 158 7.31 1.82 11.26
CA GLU A 158 5.87 1.86 11.53
C GLU A 158 5.32 3.25 11.20
N PHE A 159 4.75 3.40 10.01
CA PHE A 159 4.03 4.61 9.64
C PHE A 159 2.77 4.25 8.85
N PRO A 160 1.63 4.12 9.56
CA PRO A 160 0.38 3.77 8.91
C PRO A 160 -0.06 4.88 7.97
N ILE A 161 -0.79 4.52 6.92
CA ILE A 161 -1.39 5.48 6.00
C ILE A 161 -2.35 6.45 6.70
N ALA A 162 -3.01 5.97 7.75
CA ALA A 162 -3.96 6.75 8.53
C ALA A 162 -3.96 6.38 10.01
N ARG A 163 -4.26 7.37 10.86
CA ARG A 163 -4.53 7.20 12.29
C ARG A 163 -5.79 7.98 12.65
N THR A 164 -6.46 7.57 13.72
CA THR A 164 -7.47 8.39 14.39
C THR A 164 -6.98 8.72 15.79
N LEU A 165 -7.39 9.87 16.32
CA LEU A 165 -7.14 10.26 17.71
C LEU A 165 -8.11 9.56 18.67
N ASP A 166 -9.27 9.11 18.19
CA ASP A 166 -10.22 8.34 18.98
C ASP A 166 -9.88 6.85 18.91
N SER A 167 -9.97 6.15 20.04
CA SER A 167 -9.89 4.69 20.10
C SER A 167 -10.91 3.94 19.22
N THR A 168 -11.96 4.62 18.72
CA THR A 168 -13.09 4.02 17.99
C THR A 168 -13.07 4.26 16.48
N SER A 169 -11.92 4.01 15.84
CA SER A 169 -11.79 4.04 14.37
C SER A 169 -12.87 3.22 13.66
N LYS A 170 -13.58 3.83 12.68
CA LYS A 170 -14.47 3.13 11.75
C LYS A 170 -13.82 2.81 10.40
N LEU A 171 -12.56 3.19 10.22
CA LEU A 171 -11.85 3.05 8.94
C LEU A 171 -11.69 1.56 8.62
N SER A 172 -12.43 1.10 7.62
CA SER A 172 -12.55 -0.30 7.26
C SER A 172 -12.08 -0.57 5.83
N THR A 173 -12.09 0.44 4.97
CA THR A 173 -11.73 0.31 3.56
C THR A 173 -10.56 1.23 3.21
N ILE A 174 -9.47 0.65 2.70
CA ILE A 174 -8.35 1.37 2.11
C ILE A 174 -8.24 1.04 0.63
N GLU A 175 -8.21 2.08 -0.21
CA GLU A 175 -8.01 1.95 -1.66
C GLU A 175 -6.79 2.74 -2.10
N LEU A 176 -5.81 2.04 -2.65
CA LEU A 176 -4.67 2.59 -3.36
C LEU A 176 -4.75 2.13 -4.82
N ALA A 177 -4.78 3.07 -5.75
CA ALA A 177 -4.82 2.75 -7.17
C ALA A 177 -3.79 3.58 -7.93
N ASN A 178 -2.98 2.92 -8.77
CA ASN A 178 -2.01 3.58 -9.63
C ASN A 178 -0.97 4.42 -8.87
N VAL A 179 -0.56 3.94 -7.69
CA VAL A 179 0.53 4.50 -6.86
C VAL A 179 1.61 3.44 -6.73
N ASP A 180 2.87 3.79 -7.00
CA ASP A 180 3.99 2.87 -6.87
C ASP A 180 4.21 2.51 -5.40
N MET A 181 3.93 1.26 -5.07
CA MET A 181 4.05 0.71 -3.72
C MET A 181 5.23 -0.25 -3.60
N PHE A 182 6.08 -0.37 -4.64
CA PHE A 182 7.16 -1.37 -4.71
C PHE A 182 8.02 -1.37 -3.45
N GLU A 183 8.58 -0.22 -3.06
CA GLU A 183 9.41 -0.09 -1.85
C GLU A 183 8.58 -0.15 -0.56
N THR A 184 7.49 0.61 -0.49
CA THR A 184 6.66 0.76 0.72
C THR A 184 6.17 -0.58 1.26
N VAL A 185 5.70 -1.49 0.40
CA VAL A 185 5.19 -2.80 0.86
C VAL A 185 6.26 -3.72 1.42
N ARG A 186 7.53 -3.41 1.22
CA ARG A 186 8.67 -4.21 1.69
C ARG A 186 9.35 -3.63 2.92
N SER A 187 9.35 -2.32 3.07
CA SER A 187 10.07 -1.64 4.14
C SER A 187 9.18 -1.25 5.32
N VAL A 188 7.88 -1.04 5.11
CA VAL A 188 6.96 -0.50 6.12
C VAL A 188 6.26 -1.59 6.90
N SER A 189 6.08 -1.36 8.19
CA SER A 189 5.31 -2.21 9.10
C SER A 189 3.98 -1.54 9.47
N GLY A 190 2.92 -2.35 9.66
CA GLY A 190 1.63 -1.88 10.15
C GLY A 190 1.01 -0.76 9.31
N PHE A 191 1.19 -0.80 7.98
CA PHE A 191 0.83 0.32 7.11
C PHE A 191 -0.68 0.58 7.10
N MET A 192 -1.49 -0.45 7.28
CA MET A 192 -2.95 -0.34 7.31
C MET A 192 -3.46 -0.33 8.77
N PRO A 193 -4.46 0.51 9.10
CA PRO A 193 -5.11 0.46 10.41
C PRO A 193 -5.67 -0.93 10.71
N SER A 194 -5.59 -1.38 11.96
CA SER A 194 -6.07 -2.71 12.39
C SER A 194 -7.57 -2.95 12.21
N THR A 195 -8.35 -1.88 12.04
CA THR A 195 -9.80 -1.91 11.74
C THR A 195 -10.11 -2.21 10.27
N THR A 196 -9.11 -2.24 9.40
CA THR A 196 -9.29 -2.45 7.96
C THR A 196 -9.77 -3.88 7.66
N THR A 197 -10.87 -3.98 6.93
CA THR A 197 -11.47 -5.24 6.46
C THR A 197 -11.39 -5.39 4.93
N SER A 198 -11.26 -4.28 4.19
CA SER A 198 -11.12 -4.28 2.73
C SER A 198 -9.91 -3.46 2.29
N VAL A 199 -9.02 -4.09 1.55
CA VAL A 199 -7.82 -3.45 0.97
C VAL A 199 -7.82 -3.65 -0.54
N THR A 200 -7.74 -2.54 -1.28
CA THR A 200 -7.44 -2.54 -2.71
C THR A 200 -6.08 -1.87 -2.94
N MET A 201 -5.17 -2.56 -3.61
CA MET A 201 -3.88 -2.04 -4.09
C MET A 201 -3.73 -2.40 -5.58
N ARG A 202 -4.46 -1.70 -6.43
CA ARG A 202 -4.57 -2.01 -7.87
C ARG A 202 -3.56 -1.21 -8.67
N ASN A 203 -2.83 -1.88 -9.57
CA ASN A 203 -1.83 -1.22 -10.41
C ASN A 203 -0.81 -0.43 -9.57
N CYS A 204 -0.23 -1.10 -8.57
CA CYS A 204 0.66 -0.48 -7.58
C CYS A 204 2.12 -0.93 -7.71
N ASN A 205 2.51 -1.51 -8.86
CA ASN A 205 3.86 -2.00 -9.13
C ASN A 205 4.36 -3.06 -8.11
N ILE A 206 3.46 -3.73 -7.39
CA ILE A 206 3.82 -4.68 -6.32
C ILE A 206 4.39 -5.97 -6.94
N THR A 207 5.54 -6.41 -6.45
CA THR A 207 6.14 -7.72 -6.83
C THR A 207 6.08 -8.75 -5.70
N SER A 208 6.16 -8.27 -4.46
CA SER A 208 6.26 -9.05 -3.23
C SER A 208 6.03 -8.13 -2.03
N PHE A 209 5.73 -8.70 -0.87
CA PHE A 209 5.55 -7.96 0.38
C PHE A 209 6.66 -8.28 1.37
N GLY A 210 6.96 -7.32 2.24
CA GLY A 210 7.75 -7.54 3.46
C GLY A 210 6.91 -8.20 4.55
N PHE A 211 7.58 -8.76 5.56
CA PHE A 211 6.92 -9.54 6.61
C PHE A 211 6.02 -8.74 7.55
N GLU A 212 6.09 -7.41 7.58
CA GLU A 212 5.37 -6.63 8.58
C GLU A 212 4.33 -5.68 7.98
N PHE A 213 4.22 -5.61 6.65
CA PHE A 213 3.35 -4.65 5.97
C PHE A 213 1.89 -4.78 6.39
N THR A 214 1.41 -6.02 6.53
CA THR A 214 0.05 -6.32 6.99
C THR A 214 -0.03 -6.68 8.48
N ALA A 215 0.97 -6.31 9.28
CA ALA A 215 0.92 -6.54 10.72
C ALA A 215 -0.32 -5.85 11.33
N GLY A 216 -1.04 -6.57 12.19
CA GLY A 216 -2.24 -6.07 12.86
C GLY A 216 -3.56 -6.23 12.09
N LEU A 217 -3.53 -6.59 10.80
CA LEU A 217 -4.73 -6.87 10.01
C LEU A 217 -5.29 -8.26 10.28
N ASN A 218 -6.10 -8.42 11.32
CA ASN A 218 -6.65 -9.73 11.72
C ASN A 218 -8.06 -10.01 11.19
N ASN A 219 -8.73 -9.02 10.59
CA ASN A 219 -10.13 -9.10 10.16
C ASN A 219 -10.30 -8.80 8.66
N LEU A 220 -9.26 -9.03 7.85
CA LEU A 220 -9.29 -8.71 6.42
C LEU A 220 -10.18 -9.72 5.68
N THR A 221 -11.28 -9.25 5.11
CA THR A 221 -12.24 -10.05 4.34
C THR A 221 -12.10 -9.87 2.83
N GLN A 222 -11.56 -8.74 2.38
CA GLN A 222 -11.36 -8.45 0.95
C GLN A 222 -9.95 -7.95 0.68
N LEU A 223 -9.29 -8.55 -0.31
CA LEU A 223 -7.97 -8.16 -0.77
C LEU A 223 -7.93 -8.13 -2.30
N ASP A 224 -7.78 -6.95 -2.88
CA ASP A 224 -7.58 -6.77 -4.32
C ASP A 224 -6.13 -6.33 -4.60
N LEU A 225 -5.36 -7.22 -5.20
CA LEU A 225 -3.98 -7.00 -5.67
C LEU A 225 -3.89 -7.08 -7.20
N SER A 226 -4.99 -6.82 -7.91
CA SER A 226 -5.04 -6.92 -9.36
C SER A 226 -4.13 -5.90 -10.07
N SER A 227 -3.73 -6.23 -11.29
CA SER A 227 -2.91 -5.38 -12.16
C SER A 227 -1.52 -5.05 -11.59
N ASN A 228 -0.91 -5.94 -10.80
CA ASN A 228 0.44 -5.75 -10.25
C ASN A 228 1.48 -6.61 -11.00
N ASN A 229 2.67 -6.75 -10.41
CA ASN A 229 3.79 -7.50 -10.96
C ASN A 229 4.09 -8.78 -10.16
N MET A 230 3.10 -9.33 -9.46
CA MET A 230 3.30 -10.46 -8.54
C MET A 230 3.55 -11.75 -9.30
N VAL A 231 4.57 -12.50 -8.88
CA VAL A 231 4.93 -13.82 -9.45
C VAL A 231 4.47 -14.99 -8.57
N ALA A 232 4.04 -14.70 -7.35
CA ALA A 232 3.43 -15.65 -6.42
C ALA A 232 2.29 -14.95 -5.66
N ALA A 233 1.30 -15.72 -5.22
CA ALA A 233 0.25 -15.19 -4.35
C ALA A 233 0.84 -14.73 -3.01
N TYR A 234 0.46 -13.52 -2.57
CA TYR A 234 0.75 -13.09 -1.21
C TYR A 234 -0.17 -13.81 -0.24
N ALA A 235 0.38 -14.20 0.91
CA ALA A 235 -0.36 -15.00 1.88
C ALA A 235 -0.06 -14.62 3.34
N GLY A 236 0.37 -13.37 3.57
CA GLY A 236 0.58 -12.83 4.91
C GLY A 236 2.00 -13.01 5.44
N THR A 237 2.13 -12.79 6.75
CA THR A 237 3.40 -12.70 7.46
C THR A 237 3.85 -14.07 7.98
N GLY A 238 5.12 -14.42 7.74
CA GLY A 238 5.76 -15.63 8.27
C GLY A 238 5.42 -16.93 7.52
N ASN A 239 6.19 -17.98 7.81
CA ASN A 239 6.18 -19.35 7.27
C ASN A 239 4.85 -20.14 7.45
N GLN A 240 3.69 -19.49 7.41
CA GLN A 240 2.45 -19.99 8.00
C GLN A 240 1.57 -20.84 7.06
N LEU A 241 2.01 -21.16 5.85
CA LEU A 241 1.23 -21.99 4.91
C LEU A 241 1.61 -23.47 4.91
N PHE A 242 2.55 -23.88 5.76
CA PHE A 242 3.02 -25.26 5.84
C PHE A 242 2.19 -26.16 6.78
N ALA A 243 1.13 -25.65 7.37
CA ALA A 243 0.15 -26.47 8.06
C ALA A 243 -1.24 -25.97 7.70
N ASN A 244 -2.21 -26.86 7.75
CA ASN A 244 -3.65 -26.64 7.59
C ASN A 244 -4.23 -25.70 8.68
N ARG A 245 -3.57 -24.56 8.91
CA ARG A 245 -3.73 -23.66 10.04
C ARG A 245 -3.57 -22.24 9.50
N CYS A 246 -4.68 -21.54 9.38
CA CYS A 246 -4.59 -20.11 9.21
C CYS A 246 -4.32 -19.49 10.58
N PHE A 247 -3.23 -18.72 10.71
CA PHE A 247 -2.82 -18.22 12.02
C PHE A 247 -2.91 -16.72 12.23
N LEU A 248 -2.91 -15.84 11.21
CA LEU A 248 -2.91 -14.39 11.51
C LEU A 248 -3.69 -13.52 10.51
N THR A 249 -3.19 -13.24 9.30
CA THR A 249 -3.66 -12.06 8.55
C THR A 249 -4.83 -12.29 7.58
N LEU A 250 -4.86 -13.43 6.89
CA LEU A 250 -5.80 -13.67 5.79
C LEU A 250 -6.83 -14.77 6.11
N CYS A 251 -7.06 -15.04 7.40
CA CYS A 251 -7.90 -16.16 7.83
C CYS A 251 -9.39 -15.94 7.67
N GLU A 252 -9.77 -14.67 7.66
CA GLU A 252 -11.14 -14.21 7.46
C GLU A 252 -11.37 -13.79 6.00
N LEU A 253 -10.39 -14.02 5.11
CA LEU A 253 -10.46 -13.56 3.73
C LEU A 253 -11.59 -14.29 2.99
N GLU A 254 -12.55 -13.53 2.47
CA GLU A 254 -13.68 -14.03 1.67
C GLU A 254 -13.47 -13.81 0.18
N GLU A 255 -12.79 -12.72 -0.19
CA GLU A 255 -12.54 -12.33 -1.58
C GLU A 255 -11.06 -11.99 -1.80
N TYR A 256 -10.44 -12.66 -2.77
CA TYR A 256 -9.06 -12.38 -3.16
C TYR A 256 -8.94 -12.21 -4.68
N ASN A 257 -8.47 -11.04 -5.11
CA ASN A 257 -8.22 -10.75 -6.52
C ASN A 257 -6.72 -10.64 -6.80
N LEU A 258 -6.20 -11.55 -7.62
CA LEU A 258 -4.83 -11.60 -8.15
C LEU A 258 -4.82 -11.47 -9.68
N SER A 259 -5.91 -11.00 -10.28
CA SER A 259 -6.02 -10.88 -11.74
C SER A 259 -4.97 -9.94 -12.32
N TYR A 260 -4.55 -10.16 -13.56
CA TYR A 260 -3.61 -9.30 -14.28
C TYR A 260 -2.27 -9.13 -13.55
N ASN A 261 -1.69 -10.24 -13.09
CA ASN A 261 -0.36 -10.31 -12.50
C ASN A 261 0.59 -11.12 -13.39
N LYS A 262 1.70 -11.62 -12.83
CA LYS A 262 2.72 -12.41 -13.52
C LYS A 262 2.84 -13.83 -12.97
N LEU A 263 1.75 -14.38 -12.43
CA LEU A 263 1.74 -15.75 -11.90
C LEU A 263 1.95 -16.75 -13.04
N THR A 264 2.92 -17.67 -12.89
CA THR A 264 3.20 -18.73 -13.88
C THR A 264 2.75 -20.12 -13.43
N VAL A 265 2.46 -20.25 -12.14
CA VAL A 265 2.02 -21.48 -11.46
C VAL A 265 0.66 -21.20 -10.82
N PHE A 266 -0.23 -22.19 -10.84
CA PHE A 266 -1.53 -22.09 -10.19
C PHE A 266 -1.37 -21.82 -8.68
N PRO A 267 -1.91 -20.71 -8.15
CA PRO A 267 -1.78 -20.35 -6.75
C PRO A 267 -2.77 -21.17 -5.90
N ALA A 268 -2.44 -22.41 -5.57
CA ALA A 268 -3.30 -23.26 -4.74
C ALA A 268 -3.36 -22.80 -3.26
N THR A 269 -2.34 -22.07 -2.81
CA THR A 269 -2.14 -21.74 -1.40
C THR A 269 -3.25 -20.90 -0.78
N PRO A 270 -3.81 -19.86 -1.44
CA PRO A 270 -4.98 -19.12 -0.94
C PRO A 270 -6.22 -20.00 -0.65
N LEU A 271 -6.40 -21.11 -1.35
CA LEU A 271 -7.55 -22.01 -1.14
C LEU A 271 -7.53 -22.73 0.22
N ASN A 272 -6.41 -22.65 0.96
CA ASN A 272 -6.34 -23.14 2.33
C ASN A 272 -7.16 -22.29 3.32
N VAL A 273 -7.50 -21.04 2.95
CA VAL A 273 -8.37 -20.16 3.72
C VAL A 273 -9.81 -20.66 3.60
N LYS A 274 -10.39 -21.12 4.70
CA LYS A 274 -11.72 -21.79 4.70
C LYS A 274 -12.90 -20.83 4.52
N THR A 275 -12.68 -19.54 4.75
CA THR A 275 -13.66 -18.48 4.52
C THR A 275 -13.65 -17.98 3.08
N LEU A 276 -12.68 -18.37 2.25
CA LEU A 276 -12.54 -17.86 0.89
C LEU A 276 -13.70 -18.35 0.02
N ARG A 277 -14.44 -17.40 -0.54
CA ARG A 277 -15.64 -17.63 -1.36
C ARG A 277 -15.44 -17.16 -2.79
N LYS A 278 -14.57 -16.16 -3.01
CA LYS A 278 -14.31 -15.59 -4.32
C LYS A 278 -12.81 -15.52 -4.60
N PHE A 279 -12.39 -16.02 -5.76
CA PHE A 279 -10.97 -16.02 -6.12
C PHE A 279 -10.74 -15.76 -7.60
N TYR A 280 -10.00 -14.70 -7.91
CA TYR A 280 -9.79 -14.22 -9.27
C TYR A 280 -8.30 -14.24 -9.63
N ILE A 281 -7.94 -14.95 -10.71
CA ILE A 281 -6.56 -15.14 -11.17
C ILE A 281 -6.40 -15.00 -12.69
N GLN A 282 -7.40 -14.50 -13.41
CA GLN A 282 -7.35 -14.30 -14.87
C GLN A 282 -6.33 -13.23 -15.28
N GLY A 283 -5.90 -13.25 -16.54
CA GLY A 283 -4.89 -12.33 -17.07
C GLY A 283 -3.50 -12.57 -16.49
N ASN A 284 -3.21 -13.77 -16.01
CA ASN A 284 -1.87 -14.19 -15.59
C ASN A 284 -1.20 -15.01 -16.71
N ASN A 285 -0.04 -15.62 -16.42
CA ASN A 285 0.69 -16.47 -17.37
C ASN A 285 0.78 -17.93 -16.87
N ILE A 286 -0.30 -18.42 -16.26
CA ILE A 286 -0.35 -19.75 -15.64
C ILE A 286 -0.27 -20.81 -16.75
N SER A 287 0.82 -21.58 -16.75
CA SER A 287 1.12 -22.54 -17.82
C SER A 287 0.51 -23.93 -17.58
N SER A 288 0.27 -24.29 -16.32
CA SER A 288 -0.28 -25.59 -15.92
C SER A 288 -1.44 -25.39 -14.95
N PHE A 289 -2.54 -26.07 -15.26
CA PHE A 289 -3.75 -26.17 -14.43
C PHE A 289 -3.88 -27.58 -13.84
N ASP A 290 -2.74 -28.20 -13.53
CA ASP A 290 -2.66 -29.48 -12.84
C ASP A 290 -2.91 -29.25 -11.34
N VAL A 291 -3.94 -29.91 -10.80
CA VAL A 291 -4.33 -29.79 -9.39
C VAL A 291 -4.64 -31.18 -8.82
N ASN A 292 -4.54 -31.33 -7.50
CA ASN A 292 -5.01 -32.55 -6.84
C ASN A 292 -6.53 -32.48 -6.60
N ALA A 293 -7.14 -33.61 -6.25
CA ALA A 293 -8.58 -33.71 -6.00
C ALA A 293 -9.07 -32.77 -4.87
N THR A 294 -8.26 -32.52 -3.84
CA THR A 294 -8.60 -31.61 -2.74
C THR A 294 -8.68 -30.17 -3.23
N THR A 295 -7.66 -29.71 -3.96
CA THR A 295 -7.63 -28.37 -4.55
C THR A 295 -8.76 -28.18 -5.56
N PHE A 296 -9.06 -29.19 -6.38
CA PHE A 296 -10.21 -29.12 -7.29
C PHE A 296 -11.54 -28.96 -6.53
N GLY A 297 -11.77 -29.75 -5.48
CA GLY A 297 -12.98 -29.61 -4.65
C GLY A 297 -13.08 -28.24 -3.99
N GLN A 298 -11.97 -27.69 -3.50
CA GLN A 298 -11.94 -26.31 -2.97
C GLN A 298 -12.34 -25.26 -4.01
N ILE A 299 -11.94 -25.44 -5.27
CA ILE A 299 -12.33 -24.53 -6.36
C ILE A 299 -13.82 -24.69 -6.68
N GLU A 300 -14.34 -25.92 -6.70
CA GLU A 300 -15.76 -26.21 -6.92
C GLU A 300 -16.66 -25.55 -5.85
N ASP A 301 -16.20 -25.53 -4.59
CA ASP A 301 -16.92 -24.93 -3.46
C ASP A 301 -16.91 -23.39 -3.45
N LEU A 302 -16.08 -22.72 -4.27
CA LEU A 302 -16.09 -21.26 -4.39
C LEU A 302 -17.44 -20.80 -4.97
N GLU A 303 -17.90 -19.63 -4.54
CA GLU A 303 -19.09 -18.99 -5.10
C GLU A 303 -18.80 -18.29 -6.42
N ASP A 304 -17.59 -17.75 -6.56
CA ASP A 304 -17.14 -17.12 -7.79
C ASP A 304 -15.64 -17.40 -7.99
N PHE A 305 -15.29 -17.82 -9.19
CA PHE A 305 -13.91 -18.10 -9.56
C PHE A 305 -13.68 -17.71 -11.02
N THR A 306 -12.59 -17.01 -11.28
CA THR A 306 -12.22 -16.68 -12.66
C THR A 306 -10.73 -16.93 -12.86
N ALA A 307 -10.40 -17.63 -13.93
CA ALA A 307 -9.04 -17.91 -14.35
C ALA A 307 -8.94 -17.92 -15.87
N ASP A 308 -7.71 -17.85 -16.39
CA ASP A 308 -7.47 -18.11 -17.79
C ASP A 308 -7.74 -19.59 -18.12
N LEU A 309 -8.09 -19.87 -19.37
CA LEU A 309 -8.34 -21.23 -19.81
C LEU A 309 -7.02 -21.96 -20.09
N ALA A 310 -6.92 -23.22 -19.66
CA ALA A 310 -5.86 -24.09 -20.11
C ALA A 310 -5.88 -24.19 -21.64
N SER A 311 -4.71 -24.05 -22.28
CA SER A 311 -4.59 -24.20 -23.74
C SER A 311 -5.20 -25.53 -24.22
N ASP A 312 -5.90 -25.50 -25.35
CA ASP A 312 -6.50 -26.71 -25.94
C ASP A 312 -5.46 -27.74 -26.42
N SER A 313 -4.20 -27.31 -26.58
CA SER A 313 -3.09 -28.22 -26.89
C SER A 313 -2.54 -28.95 -25.67
N THR A 314 -2.92 -28.55 -24.45
CA THR A 314 -2.39 -29.14 -23.21
C THR A 314 -2.98 -30.54 -23.02
N VAL A 315 -2.13 -31.53 -22.79
CA VAL A 315 -2.53 -32.90 -22.48
C VAL A 315 -2.51 -33.09 -20.97
N CYS A 316 -3.62 -33.55 -20.39
CA CYS A 316 -3.65 -33.95 -18.99
C CYS A 316 -3.00 -35.32 -18.82
N THR A 317 -1.72 -35.32 -18.43
CA THR A 317 -0.94 -36.55 -18.25
C THR A 317 -0.97 -37.08 -16.82
N THR A 318 -1.41 -36.25 -15.87
CA THR A 318 -1.35 -36.54 -14.43
C THR A 318 -2.68 -37.03 -13.84
N GLY A 319 -3.78 -36.97 -14.62
CA GLY A 319 -5.09 -37.47 -14.21
C GLY A 319 -6.18 -37.23 -15.25
N GLN A 320 -7.34 -36.72 -14.83
CA GLN A 320 -8.51 -36.50 -15.69
C GLN A 320 -8.86 -35.01 -15.80
N TRP A 321 -9.22 -34.58 -17.01
CA TRP A 321 -9.80 -33.25 -17.21
C TRP A 321 -11.15 -33.13 -16.50
N LYS A 322 -11.29 -32.10 -15.66
CA LYS A 322 -12.56 -31.70 -15.04
C LYS A 322 -12.79 -30.21 -15.26
N THR A 323 -14.05 -29.78 -15.23
CA THR A 323 -14.43 -28.39 -15.47
C THR A 323 -15.28 -27.88 -14.31
N THR A 324 -14.98 -26.69 -13.82
CA THR A 324 -15.81 -25.95 -12.86
C THR A 324 -15.61 -24.46 -13.10
N HIS A 325 -16.61 -23.62 -12.77
CA HIS A 325 -16.53 -22.16 -12.95
C HIS A 325 -16.08 -21.71 -14.35
N GLY A 326 -16.43 -22.48 -15.39
CA GLY A 326 -16.02 -22.23 -16.78
C GLY A 326 -14.56 -22.52 -17.10
N ALA A 327 -13.72 -22.95 -16.14
CA ALA A 327 -12.31 -23.30 -16.33
C ALA A 327 -12.08 -24.83 -16.29
N ARG A 328 -11.05 -25.31 -17.01
CA ARG A 328 -10.71 -26.74 -17.15
C ARG A 328 -9.39 -27.07 -16.46
N PHE A 329 -9.39 -28.09 -15.60
CA PHE A 329 -8.29 -28.50 -14.74
C PHE A 329 -7.90 -29.96 -14.96
N CYS A 330 -6.60 -30.25 -14.97
CA CYS A 330 -6.11 -31.63 -14.98
C CYS A 330 -6.03 -32.13 -13.53
N VAL A 331 -6.99 -32.96 -13.13
CA VAL A 331 -7.14 -33.39 -11.74
C VAL A 331 -6.48 -34.74 -11.55
N ALA A 332 -5.42 -34.77 -10.74
CA ALA A 332 -4.63 -35.97 -10.53
C ALA A 332 -5.46 -37.12 -9.92
N ASP A 333 -5.35 -38.32 -10.51
CA ASP A 333 -5.99 -39.54 -10.00
C ASP A 333 -5.24 -40.04 -8.75
N ILE A 334 -5.95 -40.33 -7.66
CA ILE A 334 -5.36 -40.71 -6.35
C ILE A 334 -4.79 -42.15 -6.36
N THR A 335 -4.52 -42.76 -7.52
CA THR A 335 -3.91 -44.09 -7.61
C THR A 335 -2.39 -44.01 -7.43
N ALA A 336 -1.99 -44.00 -6.17
CA ALA A 336 -0.76 -44.51 -5.57
C ALA A 336 0.56 -44.43 -6.37
N GLY A 337 1.50 -43.62 -5.84
CA GLY A 337 2.91 -44.02 -5.78
C GLY A 337 3.91 -43.13 -6.52
N THR A 338 4.24 -41.97 -5.95
CA THR A 338 5.57 -41.54 -5.49
C THR A 338 5.53 -40.03 -5.42
N SER A 339 5.74 -39.49 -4.22
CA SER A 339 5.95 -38.07 -3.97
C SER A 339 7.08 -37.53 -4.84
N SER A 340 6.74 -36.96 -5.99
CA SER A 340 7.52 -35.90 -6.62
C SER A 340 6.78 -34.59 -6.43
N GLY A 341 6.53 -34.26 -5.16
CA GLY A 341 6.28 -32.87 -4.82
C GLY A 341 7.55 -32.12 -5.16
N THR A 342 7.61 -31.49 -6.33
CA THR A 342 8.50 -30.33 -6.52
C THR A 342 8.00 -29.30 -5.53
N SER A 343 8.56 -29.38 -4.34
CA SER A 343 8.17 -28.55 -3.22
C SER A 343 8.28 -27.10 -3.68
N PRO A 344 7.26 -26.24 -3.47
CA PRO A 344 7.39 -24.81 -3.73
C PRO A 344 8.54 -24.19 -2.91
N LEU A 345 9.06 -24.89 -1.88
CA LEU A 345 10.33 -24.59 -1.22
C LEU A 345 11.51 -24.49 -2.19
N ILE A 346 11.59 -25.30 -3.24
CA ILE A 346 12.67 -25.20 -4.23
C ILE A 346 12.53 -23.86 -4.96
N PHE A 347 11.36 -23.49 -5.48
CA PHE A 347 11.22 -22.23 -6.20
C PHE A 347 11.35 -20.98 -5.30
N VAL A 348 10.88 -21.04 -4.05
CA VAL A 348 11.06 -19.94 -3.09
C VAL A 348 12.50 -19.84 -2.58
N LEU A 349 13.20 -20.96 -2.35
CA LEU A 349 14.64 -20.95 -2.06
C LEU A 349 15.45 -20.47 -3.25
N PHE A 350 15.14 -20.92 -4.48
CA PHE A 350 15.87 -20.50 -5.67
C PHE A 350 15.59 -19.03 -6.01
N ALA A 351 14.35 -18.54 -5.90
CA ALA A 351 14.03 -17.12 -6.09
C ALA A 351 14.67 -16.24 -4.99
N GLY A 352 14.60 -16.68 -3.73
CA GLY A 352 15.25 -16.00 -2.61
C GLY A 352 16.77 -15.96 -2.74
N ILE A 353 17.40 -17.08 -3.11
CA ILE A 353 18.85 -17.18 -3.33
C ILE A 353 19.26 -16.32 -4.53
N VAL A 354 18.52 -16.33 -5.63
CA VAL A 354 18.84 -15.49 -6.80
C VAL A 354 18.73 -14.00 -6.46
N VAL A 355 17.72 -13.58 -5.69
CA VAL A 355 17.59 -12.19 -5.24
C VAL A 355 18.72 -11.80 -4.28
N VAL A 356 19.06 -12.66 -3.32
CA VAL A 356 20.18 -12.41 -2.39
C VAL A 356 21.53 -12.35 -3.12
N VAL A 357 21.76 -13.22 -4.10
CA VAL A 357 22.99 -13.21 -4.91
C VAL A 357 23.05 -11.95 -5.79
N LEU A 358 21.94 -11.50 -6.36
CA LEU A 358 21.89 -10.27 -7.15
C LEU A 358 22.12 -9.02 -6.29
N LEU A 359 21.54 -8.97 -5.08
CA LEU A 359 21.76 -7.87 -4.13
C LEU A 359 23.21 -7.84 -3.64
N ALA A 360 23.78 -8.99 -3.28
CA ALA A 360 25.19 -9.09 -2.89
C ALA A 360 26.14 -8.71 -4.03
N ALA A 361 25.81 -9.08 -5.28
CA ALA A 361 26.57 -8.66 -6.44
C ALA A 361 26.48 -7.14 -6.69
N ALA A 362 25.31 -6.53 -6.48
CA ALA A 362 25.15 -5.08 -6.61
C ALA A 362 25.97 -4.31 -5.56
N GLU A 363 25.96 -4.75 -4.29
CA GLU A 363 26.80 -4.16 -3.24
C GLU A 363 28.30 -4.34 -3.53
N LEU A 364 28.71 -5.51 -4.02
CA LEU A 364 30.10 -5.75 -4.43
C LEU A 364 30.55 -4.84 -5.58
N VAL A 365 29.68 -4.60 -6.57
CA VAL A 365 29.96 -3.67 -7.68
C VAL A 365 30.09 -2.24 -7.17
N GLN A 366 29.25 -1.84 -6.22
CA GLN A 366 29.29 -0.49 -5.63
C GLN A 366 30.56 -0.27 -4.80
N ILE A 367 30.96 -1.26 -3.99
CA ILE A 367 32.23 -1.23 -3.23
C ILE A 367 33.43 -1.18 -4.19
N PHE A 368 33.39 -1.92 -5.30
CA PHE A 368 34.47 -1.92 -6.28
C PHE A 368 34.59 -0.59 -7.03
N GLN A 369 33.47 0.09 -7.30
CA GLN A 369 33.46 1.44 -7.87
C GLN A 369 34.03 2.48 -6.91
N GLU A 370 33.74 2.41 -5.62
CA GLU A 370 34.31 3.31 -4.62
C GLU A 370 35.83 3.11 -4.46
N LEU A 371 36.30 1.86 -4.49
CA LEU A 371 37.74 1.55 -4.44
C LEU A 371 38.50 2.05 -5.67
N LEU A 372 37.90 1.99 -6.87
CA LEU A 372 38.48 2.55 -8.10
C LEU A 372 38.48 4.08 -8.16
N LEU A 373 37.72 4.75 -7.30
CA LEU A 373 37.73 6.21 -7.16
C LEU A 373 38.71 6.71 -6.08
N LEU A 374 39.31 5.79 -5.33
CA LEU A 374 40.28 6.05 -4.26
C LEU A 374 41.75 5.78 -4.66
N GLU A 375 41.97 5.22 -5.87
CA GLU A 375 43.27 5.20 -6.58
C GLU A 375 43.32 6.30 -7.64
#